data_AF-N6VRH8-F1
#
_entry.id   AF-N6VRH8-F1
#
_cell.length_a   1.000
_cell.length_b   1.000
_cell.length_c   1.000
_cell.angle_alpha   90.00
_cell.angle_beta   90.00
_cell.angle_gamma   90.00
#
_symmetry.space_group_name_H-M   'P 1'
#
loop_
_entity.id
_entity.type
_entity.pdbx_description
1 polymer ?
#
loop_
_entity_poly.entity_id
_entity_poly.type
_entity_poly.pdbx_seq_one_letter_code
_entity_poly.pdbx_strand_id
1 'polypeptide(L)'
;MQGSIDTVERNVAVINNWLKDTSEELGGIGQDEAWSRLRAVLQTIRDRITTDEAAHFAAQLPIIARGVFFEGWHPADSPQTWRDRDEYLQAIDDKINTNQQPGVDAEETLKAVLRVIVRHIDAGEVKKIKEMHPKEMWDLWPN
;
A
#
# COMPACT_ATOMS: atom_id res chain seq x y z
N MET A 1 19.14 -7.57 25.43
CA MET A 1 17.71 -7.93 25.34
C MET A 1 16.80 -6.70 25.37
N GLN A 2 17.04 -5.69 26.23
CA GLN A 2 16.18 -4.49 26.31
C GLN A 2 16.01 -3.73 24.99
N GLY A 3 17.09 -3.42 24.26
CA GLY A 3 17.00 -2.64 23.01
C GLY A 3 16.27 -3.32 21.83
N SER A 4 16.12 -4.65 21.85
CA SER A 4 15.35 -5.36 20.82
C SER A 4 13.85 -5.26 21.05
N ILE A 5 13.41 -5.20 22.31
CA ILE A 5 12.00 -5.02 22.68
C ILE A 5 11.58 -3.60 22.31
N ASP A 6 12.40 -2.60 22.65
CA ASP A 6 12.15 -1.19 22.29
C ASP A 6 12.01 -0.98 20.76
N THR A 7 12.74 -1.78 19.96
CA THR A 7 12.66 -1.74 18.50
C THR A 7 11.33 -2.29 17.99
N VAL A 8 10.86 -3.41 18.55
CA VAL A 8 9.56 -4.00 18.17
C VAL A 8 8.42 -3.09 18.58
N GLU A 9 8.40 -2.61 19.82
CA GLU A 9 7.38 -1.69 20.33
C GLU A 9 7.28 -0.41 19.49
N ARG A 10 8.43 0.18 19.14
CA ARG A 10 8.46 1.35 18.25
C ARG A 10 7.87 1.04 16.87
N ASN A 11 8.17 -0.12 16.29
CA ASN A 11 7.60 -0.48 14.97
C ASN A 11 6.10 -0.75 15.04
N VAL A 12 5.60 -1.32 16.13
CA VAL A 12 4.16 -1.46 16.40
C VAL A 12 3.50 -0.08 16.47
N ALA A 13 4.10 0.87 17.18
CA ALA A 13 3.59 2.24 17.23
C ALA A 13 3.57 2.92 15.85
N VAL A 14 4.62 2.74 15.04
CA VAL A 14 4.68 3.30 13.68
C VAL A 14 3.58 2.73 12.79
N ILE A 15 3.37 1.41 12.76
CA ILE A 15 2.31 0.83 11.92
C ILE A 15 0.92 1.20 12.43
N ASN A 16 0.72 1.32 13.75
CA ASN A 16 -0.54 1.81 14.30
C ASN A 16 -0.85 3.25 13.86
N ASN A 17 0.16 4.11 13.72
CA ASN A 17 -0.03 5.45 13.17
C ASN A 17 -0.47 5.40 11.70
N TRP A 18 0.17 4.56 10.87
CA TRP A 18 -0.25 4.38 9.47
C TRP A 18 -1.68 3.85 9.34
N LEU A 19 -2.06 2.90 10.21
CA LEU A 19 -3.42 2.37 10.27
C LEU A 19 -4.44 3.41 10.69
N LYS A 20 -4.08 4.25 11.67
CA LYS A 20 -4.91 5.37 12.11
C LYS A 20 -5.10 6.37 10.98
N ASP A 21 -4.02 6.79 10.32
CA ASP A 21 -4.10 7.74 9.19
C ASP A 21 -4.94 7.16 8.05
N THR A 22 -4.78 5.87 7.74
CA THR A 22 -5.59 5.18 6.71
C THR A 22 -7.07 5.13 7.10
N SER A 23 -7.36 4.85 8.38
CA SER A 23 -8.72 4.86 8.91
C SER A 23 -9.35 6.25 8.77
N GLU A 24 -8.64 7.30 9.17
CA GLU A 24 -9.11 8.69 9.11
C GLU A 24 -9.36 9.15 7.67
N GLU A 25 -8.46 8.80 6.73
CA GLU A 25 -8.62 9.10 5.30
C GLU A 25 -9.84 8.43 4.67
N LEU A 26 -10.35 7.34 5.27
CA LEU A 26 -11.51 6.59 4.81
C LEU A 26 -12.75 6.81 5.69
N GLY A 27 -12.79 7.90 6.46
CA GLY A 27 -13.96 8.27 7.24
C GLY A 27 -14.09 7.54 8.59
N GLY A 28 -12.97 7.06 9.15
CA GLY A 28 -12.93 6.45 10.47
C GLY A 28 -13.30 4.96 10.49
N ILE A 29 -12.95 4.22 9.42
CA ILE A 29 -13.17 2.77 9.34
C ILE A 29 -12.41 2.02 10.45
N GLY A 30 -12.81 0.77 10.73
CA GLY A 30 -12.17 -0.06 11.74
C GLY A 30 -10.69 -0.35 11.42
N GLN A 31 -9.89 -0.62 12.45
CA GLN A 31 -8.44 -0.85 12.29
C GLN A 31 -8.12 -2.09 11.41
N ASP A 32 -8.89 -3.16 11.55
CA ASP A 32 -8.75 -4.36 10.70
C ASP A 32 -9.09 -4.07 9.24
N GLU A 33 -10.07 -3.20 9.01
CA GLU A 33 -10.44 -2.75 7.68
C GLU A 33 -9.33 -1.89 7.09
N ALA A 34 -8.83 -0.89 7.83
CA ALA A 34 -7.70 -0.05 7.43
C ALA A 34 -6.45 -0.88 7.10
N TRP A 35 -6.19 -1.95 7.85
CA TRP A 35 -5.12 -2.89 7.54
C TRP A 35 -5.34 -3.61 6.22
N SER A 36 -6.57 -4.09 5.96
CA SER A 36 -6.96 -4.68 4.68
C SER A 36 -6.75 -3.71 3.52
N ARG A 37 -7.15 -2.44 3.68
CA ARG A 37 -6.96 -1.37 2.68
C ARG A 37 -5.49 -1.12 2.38
N LEU A 38 -4.70 -0.92 3.43
CA LEU A 38 -3.26 -0.65 3.32
C LEU A 38 -2.56 -1.83 2.64
N ARG A 39 -2.86 -3.06 3.07
CA ARG A 39 -2.31 -4.30 2.47
C ARG A 39 -2.61 -4.39 0.98
N ALA A 40 -3.87 -4.22 0.59
CA ALA A 40 -4.28 -4.34 -0.80
C ALA A 40 -3.54 -3.35 -1.70
N VAL A 41 -3.51 -2.07 -1.32
CA VAL A 41 -2.83 -1.03 -2.10
C VAL A 41 -1.32 -1.24 -2.15
N LEU A 42 -0.68 -1.56 -1.03
CA LEU A 42 0.76 -1.84 -0.99
C LEU A 42 1.15 -2.99 -1.91
N GLN A 43 0.38 -4.08 -1.92
CA GLN A 43 0.63 -5.23 -2.78
C GLN A 43 0.30 -4.92 -4.26
N THR A 44 -0.71 -4.11 -4.56
CA THR A 44 -0.99 -3.68 -5.94
C THR A 44 0.14 -2.79 -6.48
N ILE A 45 0.65 -1.85 -5.68
CA ILE A 45 1.83 -1.05 -6.03
C ILE A 45 3.03 -1.97 -6.32
N ARG A 46 3.32 -2.93 -5.43
CA ARG A 46 4.39 -3.93 -5.60
C ARG A 46 4.27 -4.67 -6.92
N ASP A 47 3.08 -5.19 -7.20
CA ASP A 47 2.85 -6.04 -8.37
C ASP A 47 3.05 -5.25 -9.66
N ARG A 48 2.88 -3.91 -9.64
CA ARG A 48 3.06 -3.04 -10.80
C ARG A 48 4.50 -2.64 -11.08
N ILE A 49 5.37 -2.62 -10.07
CA ILE A 49 6.75 -2.14 -10.19
C ILE A 49 7.73 -3.29 -10.44
N THR A 50 8.97 -2.96 -10.80
CA THR A 50 10.02 -3.97 -10.98
C THR A 50 10.46 -4.49 -9.61
N THR A 51 11.08 -5.67 -9.60
CA THR A 51 11.61 -6.29 -8.37
C THR A 51 12.60 -5.39 -7.63
N ASP A 52 13.44 -4.65 -8.35
CA ASP A 52 14.42 -3.73 -7.77
C ASP A 52 13.73 -2.55 -7.08
N GLU A 53 12.74 -1.95 -7.74
CA GLU A 53 11.95 -0.85 -7.20
C GLU A 53 11.07 -1.28 -6.02
N ALA A 54 10.56 -2.52 -6.05
CA ALA A 54 9.87 -3.11 -4.91
C ALA A 54 10.78 -3.21 -3.68
N ALA A 55 12.06 -3.57 -3.86
CA ALA A 55 13.02 -3.61 -2.76
C ALA A 55 13.34 -2.21 -2.20
N HIS A 56 13.51 -1.22 -3.08
CA HIS A 56 13.72 0.18 -2.69
C HIS A 56 12.53 0.75 -1.92
N PHE A 57 11.32 0.58 -2.45
CA PHE A 57 10.10 1.04 -1.81
C PHE A 57 9.88 0.36 -0.46
N ALA A 58 10.08 -0.96 -0.38
CA ALA A 58 9.95 -1.72 0.85
C ALA A 58 10.90 -1.25 1.96
N ALA A 59 12.08 -0.71 1.62
CA ALA A 59 13.02 -0.17 2.60
C ALA A 59 12.45 1.05 3.36
N GLN A 60 11.51 1.79 2.75
CA GLN A 60 10.83 2.94 3.36
C GLN A 60 9.65 2.53 4.24
N LEU A 61 9.17 1.30 4.13
CA LEU A 61 8.01 0.82 4.89
C LEU A 61 8.37 0.48 6.35
N PRO A 62 7.41 0.67 7.30
CA PRO A 62 7.52 0.08 8.63
C PRO A 62 7.76 -1.44 8.55
N ILE A 63 8.53 -2.01 9.48
CA ILE A 63 8.95 -3.42 9.40
C ILE A 63 7.76 -4.37 9.27
N ILE A 64 6.66 -4.09 9.98
CA ILE A 64 5.43 -4.90 9.93
C ILE A 64 4.75 -4.81 8.56
N ALA A 65 4.62 -3.60 8.00
CA ALA A 65 4.06 -3.40 6.67
C ALA A 65 4.92 -4.06 5.58
N ARG A 66 6.25 -4.05 5.76
CA ARG A 66 7.19 -4.74 4.86
C ARG A 66 6.95 -6.25 4.77
N GLY A 67 6.62 -6.88 5.90
CA GLY A 67 6.25 -8.30 5.93
C GLY A 67 5.05 -8.59 5.02
N VAL A 68 3.99 -7.78 5.15
CA VAL A 68 2.79 -7.88 4.30
C VAL A 68 3.06 -7.50 2.85
N PHE A 69 3.90 -6.50 2.62
CA PHE A 69 4.31 -6.10 1.28
C PHE A 69 4.91 -7.28 0.53
N PHE A 70 5.75 -8.13 1.15
CA PHE A 70 6.33 -9.30 0.48
C PHE A 70 5.51 -10.60 0.63
N GLU A 71 4.43 -10.59 1.40
CA GLU A 71 3.58 -11.76 1.60
C GLU A 71 2.98 -12.25 0.27
N GLY A 72 3.11 -13.56 0.02
CA GLY A 72 2.52 -14.23 -1.14
C GLY A 72 3.05 -13.77 -2.50
N TRP A 73 4.15 -13.00 -2.54
CA TRP A 73 4.67 -12.46 -3.81
C TRP A 73 5.38 -13.52 -4.65
N HIS A 74 5.11 -13.52 -5.96
CA HIS A 74 5.90 -14.22 -6.96
C HIS A 74 6.64 -13.20 -7.85
N PRO A 75 7.94 -12.93 -7.60
CA PRO A 75 8.66 -11.87 -8.31
C PRO A 75 8.73 -12.04 -9.83
N ALA A 76 8.66 -13.29 -10.33
CA ALA A 76 8.71 -13.56 -11.76
C ALA A 76 7.47 -13.06 -12.53
N ASP A 77 6.38 -12.79 -11.82
CA ASP A 77 5.14 -12.23 -12.40
C ASP A 77 5.14 -10.70 -12.41
N SER A 78 6.18 -10.04 -11.89
CA SER A 78 6.29 -8.57 -11.83
C SER A 78 7.23 -8.04 -12.92
N PRO A 79 6.91 -6.91 -13.58
CA PRO A 79 5.73 -6.07 -13.36
C PRO A 79 4.47 -6.61 -14.04
N GLN A 80 3.37 -6.64 -13.29
CA GLN A 80 2.03 -6.88 -13.82
C GLN A 80 1.63 -5.76 -14.79
N THR A 81 0.93 -6.14 -15.85
CA THR A 81 0.42 -5.22 -16.87
C THR A 81 -1.10 -5.22 -16.83
N TRP A 82 -1.68 -4.20 -16.21
CA TRP A 82 -3.09 -3.86 -16.29
C TRP A 82 -3.30 -2.86 -17.42
N ARG A 83 -4.27 -3.14 -18.29
CA ARG A 83 -4.48 -2.46 -19.56
C ARG A 83 -5.09 -1.07 -19.42
N ASP A 84 -5.88 -0.87 -18.36
CA ASP A 84 -6.61 0.35 -18.07
C ASP A 84 -6.79 0.55 -16.56
N ARG A 85 -7.40 1.69 -16.18
CA ARG A 85 -7.76 2.00 -14.80
C ARG A 85 -8.65 0.92 -14.16
N ASP A 86 -9.61 0.37 -14.91
CA ASP A 86 -10.58 -0.58 -14.36
C ASP A 86 -9.90 -1.89 -13.95
N GLU A 87 -9.00 -2.44 -14.78
CA GLU A 87 -8.18 -3.60 -14.43
C GLU A 87 -7.29 -3.33 -13.22
N TYR A 88 -6.73 -2.12 -13.09
CA TYR A 88 -5.92 -1.72 -11.93
C TYR A 88 -6.76 -1.71 -10.64
N LEU A 89 -7.93 -1.04 -10.68
CA LEU A 89 -8.83 -0.93 -9.53
C LEU A 89 -9.43 -2.30 -9.15
N GLN A 90 -9.72 -3.15 -10.13
CA GLN A 90 -10.16 -4.52 -9.88
C GLN A 90 -9.09 -5.33 -9.13
N ALA A 91 -7.81 -5.16 -9.46
CA ALA A 91 -6.72 -5.82 -8.73
C ALA A 91 -6.64 -5.40 -7.26
N ILE A 92 -7.04 -4.17 -6.92
CA ILE A 92 -7.18 -3.72 -5.52
C ILE A 92 -8.40 -4.38 -4.87
N ASP A 93 -9.53 -4.34 -5.55
CA ASP A 93 -10.79 -4.90 -5.05
C ASP A 93 -10.68 -6.41 -4.76
N ASP A 94 -10.04 -7.18 -5.64
CA ASP A 94 -9.79 -8.61 -5.45
C ASP A 94 -8.97 -8.90 -4.17
N LYS A 95 -7.96 -8.07 -3.88
CA LYS A 95 -7.11 -8.18 -2.69
C LYS A 95 -7.85 -7.80 -1.41
N ILE A 96 -8.84 -6.92 -1.51
CA ILE A 96 -9.72 -6.52 -0.41
C ILE A 96 -10.75 -7.62 -0.12
N ASN A 97 -11.40 -8.13 -1.17
CA ASN A 97 -12.55 -9.01 -1.08
C ASN A 97 -12.22 -10.48 -0.87
N THR A 98 -10.95 -10.80 -0.61
CA THR A 98 -10.55 -12.15 -0.16
C THR A 98 -11.36 -12.61 1.09
N ASN A 99 -11.95 -11.67 1.84
CA ASN A 99 -12.82 -11.93 3.01
C ASN A 99 -14.32 -11.56 2.81
N GLN A 100 -14.81 -11.44 1.56
CA GLN A 100 -16.24 -11.21 1.26
C GLN A 100 -16.86 -9.94 1.90
N GLN A 101 -16.21 -8.78 1.76
CA GLN A 101 -16.79 -7.49 2.16
C GLN A 101 -17.35 -6.73 0.93
N PRO A 102 -18.59 -6.98 0.49
CA PRO A 102 -19.13 -6.29 -0.68
C PRO A 102 -19.29 -4.78 -0.44
N GLY A 103 -18.98 -3.97 -1.46
CA GLY A 103 -19.34 -2.55 -1.52
C GLY A 103 -18.21 -1.56 -1.20
N VAL A 104 -16.95 -1.95 -1.37
CA VAL A 104 -15.81 -1.06 -1.15
C VAL A 104 -15.51 -0.25 -2.40
N ASP A 105 -15.29 1.05 -2.24
CA ASP A 105 -14.74 1.90 -3.29
C ASP A 105 -13.22 1.72 -3.39
N ALA A 106 -12.77 0.97 -4.41
CA ALA A 106 -11.35 0.73 -4.67
C ALA A 106 -10.59 2.00 -5.07
N GLU A 107 -11.23 2.94 -5.76
CA GLU A 107 -10.60 4.20 -6.15
C GLU A 107 -10.37 5.09 -4.94
N GLU A 108 -11.38 5.25 -4.07
CA GLU A 108 -11.20 6.02 -2.83
C GLU A 108 -10.21 5.34 -1.89
N THR A 109 -10.22 4.00 -1.82
CA THR A 109 -9.21 3.24 -1.08
C THR A 109 -7.80 3.54 -1.58
N LEU A 110 -7.58 3.51 -2.90
CA LEU A 110 -6.29 3.83 -3.49
C LEU A 110 -5.87 5.26 -3.14
N LYS A 111 -6.74 6.26 -3.37
CA LYS A 111 -6.45 7.67 -3.07
C LYS A 111 -6.08 7.86 -1.60
N ALA A 112 -6.86 7.30 -0.68
CA ALA A 112 -6.63 7.40 0.75
C ALA A 112 -5.26 6.83 1.15
N VAL A 113 -4.95 5.61 0.72
CA VAL A 113 -3.66 4.99 1.06
C VAL A 113 -2.49 5.70 0.39
N LEU A 114 -2.65 6.22 -0.83
CA LEU A 114 -1.63 7.05 -1.48
C LEU A 114 -1.35 8.33 -0.67
N ARG A 115 -2.39 8.99 -0.13
CA ARG A 115 -2.22 10.14 0.78
C ARG A 115 -1.41 9.78 2.03
N VAL A 116 -1.63 8.60 2.60
CA VAL A 116 -0.83 8.10 3.73
C VAL A 116 0.62 7.85 3.30
N ILE A 117 0.83 7.14 2.18
CA ILE A 117 2.17 6.84 1.64
C ILE A 117 2.99 8.12 1.44
N VAL A 118 2.41 9.15 0.81
CA VAL A 118 3.10 10.42 0.53
C VAL A 118 3.48 11.18 1.80
N ARG A 119 2.75 11.01 2.92
CA ARG A 119 3.09 11.64 4.21
C ARG A 119 4.28 10.98 4.90
N HIS A 120 4.50 9.69 4.67
CA HIS A 120 5.45 8.89 5.44
C HIS A 120 6.70 8.47 4.66
N ILE A 121 6.65 8.51 3.32
CA ILE A 121 7.76 8.10 2.44
C ILE A 121 8.41 9.32 1.78
N ASP A 122 9.71 9.22 1.48
CA ASP A 122 10.44 10.23 0.72
C ASP A 122 9.75 10.60 -0.60
N ALA A 123 9.69 11.91 -0.90
CA ALA A 123 8.99 12.43 -2.06
C ALA A 123 9.63 12.00 -3.39
N GLY A 124 10.95 11.80 -3.42
CA GLY A 124 11.66 11.31 -4.60
C GLY A 124 11.29 9.86 -4.92
N GLU A 125 11.22 9.01 -3.89
CA GLU A 125 10.75 7.63 -4.03
C GLU A 125 9.29 7.57 -4.49
N VAL A 126 8.40 8.34 -3.86
CA VAL A 126 6.98 8.42 -4.25
C VAL A 126 6.84 8.80 -5.72
N LYS A 127 7.58 9.82 -6.17
CA LYS A 127 7.55 10.27 -7.57
C LYS A 127 8.00 9.16 -8.52
N LYS A 128 9.07 8.45 -8.17
CA LYS A 128 9.60 7.32 -8.95
C LYS A 128 8.56 6.21 -9.11
N ILE A 129 7.91 5.81 -8.01
CA ILE A 129 6.85 4.79 -8.02
C ILE A 129 5.65 5.24 -8.84
N LYS A 130 5.20 6.50 -8.70
CA LYS A 130 4.12 7.08 -9.51
C LYS A 130 4.42 6.97 -11.00
N GLU A 131 5.64 7.28 -11.43
CA GLU A 131 6.05 7.27 -12.83
C GLU A 131 6.04 5.86 -13.47
N MET A 132 6.07 4.78 -12.66
CA MET A 132 5.97 3.40 -13.13
C MET A 132 4.52 2.91 -13.32
N HIS A 133 3.56 3.65 -12.77
CA HIS A 133 2.14 3.35 -12.88
C HIS A 133 1.55 3.91 -14.19
N PRO A 134 0.46 3.32 -14.71
CA PRO A 134 -0.22 3.87 -15.88
C PRO A 134 -0.58 5.34 -15.67
N LYS A 135 -0.43 6.17 -16.71
CA LYS A 135 -0.72 7.61 -16.63
C LYS A 135 -2.15 7.91 -16.19
N GLU A 136 -3.09 7.03 -16.52
CA GLU A 136 -4.49 7.07 -16.10
C GLU A 136 -4.68 6.95 -14.58
N MET A 137 -3.65 6.58 -13.82
CA MET A 137 -3.70 6.53 -12.35
C MET A 137 -3.10 7.79 -11.72
N TRP A 138 -2.44 8.67 -12.48
CA TRP A 138 -1.62 9.75 -11.92
C TRP A 138 -2.41 10.84 -11.21
N ASP A 139 -3.68 11.02 -11.56
CA ASP A 139 -4.65 11.94 -10.93
C ASP A 139 -5.14 11.43 -9.57
N LEU A 140 -4.93 10.15 -9.26
CA LEU A 140 -5.28 9.56 -7.96
C LEU A 140 -4.19 9.80 -6.90
N TRP A 141 -2.97 10.12 -7.33
CA TRP A 141 -1.88 10.49 -6.44
C TRP A 141 -2.09 11.93 -5.93
N PRO A 142 -1.84 12.20 -4.64
CA PRO A 142 -1.90 13.57 -4.13
C PRO A 142 -0.86 14.45 -4.83
N ASN A 143 -1.18 15.75 -4.94
CA ASN A 143 -0.29 16.78 -5.47
C ASN A 143 0.90 17.05 -4.55
#